data_AF-A0A9P7FLD5-F1
#
_entry.id   AF-A0A9P7FLD5-F1
#
_cell.length_a   1.000
_cell.length_b   1.000
_cell.length_c   1.000
_cell.angle_alpha   90.00
_cell.angle_beta   90.00
_cell.angle_gamma   90.00
#
_symmetry.space_group_name_H-M   'P 1'
#
loop_
_entity.id
_entity.type
_entity.pdbx_description
1 polymer ?
#
loop_
_entity_poly.entity_id
_entity_poly.type
_entity_poly.pdbx_seq_one_letter_code
_entity_poly.pdbx_strand_id
1 'polypeptide(L)' 'MRLIPVKNIDGLLNAAGLMTHFAELGLKIGNHVEDKTVFMVTDLSSDEVIIGIDWLRYHNPDSEVD' A
#
# COMPACT_ATOMS: atom_id res chain seq x y z
N MET A 1 -4.61 -15.74 -10.95
CA MET A 1 -3.90 -14.62 -10.29
C MET A 1 -3.71 -13.51 -11.31
N ARG A 2 -4.13 -12.28 -11.02
CA ARG A 2 -3.98 -11.13 -11.93
C ARG A 2 -2.77 -10.33 -11.49
N LEU A 3 -1.80 -10.15 -12.38
CA LEU A 3 -0.63 -9.30 -12.14
C LEU A 3 -1.11 -7.86 -12.03
N ILE A 4 -0.77 -7.18 -10.93
CA ILE A 4 -1.11 -5.76 -10.74
C ILE A 4 0.14 -4.95 -11.07
N PRO A 5 0.14 -4.16 -12.15
CA PRO A 5 1.24 -3.26 -12.44
C PRO A 5 1.29 -2.19 -11.36
N VAL A 6 2.43 -2.11 -10.67
CA VAL A 6 2.65 -1.16 -9.59
C VAL A 6 3.36 0.03 -10.14
N LYS A 7 2.84 1.20 -9.85
CA LYS A 7 3.50 2.45 -10.17
C LYS A 7 4.04 3.06 -8.89
N ASN A 8 5.23 3.61 -8.97
CA ASN A 8 5.80 4.48 -7.96
C ASN A 8 4.99 5.80 -7.89
N ILE A 9 5.29 6.62 -6.89
CA ILE A 9 4.65 7.94 -6.70
C ILE A 9 4.82 8.85 -7.93
N ASP A 10 5.93 8.69 -8.66
CA ASP A 10 6.22 9.40 -9.92
C ASP A 10 5.46 8.85 -11.15
N GLY A 11 4.65 7.80 -10.98
CA GLY A 11 3.86 7.17 -12.05
C GLY A 11 4.65 6.19 -12.93
N LEU A 12 5.96 6.03 -12.71
CA LEU A 12 6.77 5.02 -13.38
C LEU A 12 6.49 3.65 -12.79
N LEU A 13 6.70 2.59 -13.58
CA LEU A 13 6.62 1.23 -13.06
C LEU A 13 7.65 1.06 -11.94
N ASN A 14 7.24 0.40 -10.87
CA ASN A 14 8.17 0.04 -9.82
C ASN A 14 9.35 -0.74 -10.43
N ALA A 15 10.58 -0.35 -10.08
CA ALA A 15 11.79 -0.89 -10.68
C ALA A 15 11.98 -2.39 -10.40
N ALA A 16 11.40 -2.90 -9.31
CA ALA A 16 11.39 -4.32 -8.98
C ALA A 16 10.39 -5.13 -9.85
N GLY A 17 9.62 -4.47 -10.70
CA GLY A 17 8.70 -5.08 -11.65
C GLY A 17 7.31 -5.33 -11.07
N LEU A 18 6.69 -6.44 -11.47
CA LEU A 18 5.32 -6.79 -11.09
C LEU A 18 5.31 -7.37 -9.67
N MET A 19 4.39 -6.91 -8.82
CA MET A 19 4.13 -7.57 -7.55
C MET A 19 3.45 -8.91 -7.80
N THR A 20 4.13 -9.99 -7.39
CA THR A 20 3.70 -11.38 -7.57
C THR A 20 3.25 -12.04 -6.26
N HIS A 21 3.52 -11.39 -5.13
CA HIS A 21 3.29 -11.90 -3.79
C HIS A 21 2.44 -10.91 -2.98
N PHE A 22 1.67 -11.44 -2.04
CA PHE A 22 0.89 -10.68 -1.08
C PHE A 22 0.95 -11.36 0.29
N ALA A 23 0.68 -10.60 1.35
CA ALA A 23 0.57 -11.06 2.72
C ALA A 23 -0.71 -10.48 3.34
N GLU A 24 -1.45 -11.30 4.09
CA GLU A 24 -2.55 -10.83 4.93
C GLU A 24 -2.00 -10.58 6.33
N LEU A 25 -2.08 -9.33 6.80
CA LEU A 25 -1.54 -8.89 8.08
C LEU A 25 -2.61 -8.09 8.84
N GLY A 26 -2.53 -8.08 10.17
CA GLY A 26 -3.28 -7.11 10.97
C GLY A 26 -2.61 -5.74 10.89
N LEU A 27 -3.39 -4.68 10.69
CA LEU A 27 -2.92 -3.29 10.63
C LEU A 27 -3.39 -2.52 11.86
N LYS A 28 -2.48 -1.80 12.50
CA LYS A 28 -2.81 -0.84 13.56
C LYS A 28 -2.10 0.49 13.30
N ILE A 29 -2.88 1.56 13.11
CA ILE A 29 -2.39 2.93 12.96
C ILE A 29 -3.06 3.80 14.04
N GLY A 30 -2.31 4.15 15.08
CA GLY A 30 -2.87 4.83 16.26
C GLY A 30 -3.98 3.99 16.92
N ASN A 31 -5.21 4.53 16.91
CA ASN A 31 -6.40 3.86 17.44
C ASN A 31 -7.21 3.11 16.37
N HIS A 32 -6.84 3.21 15.09
CA HIS A 32 -7.48 2.46 14.00
C HIS A 32 -6.87 1.07 13.90
N VAL A 33 -7.71 0.03 13.85
CA VAL A 33 -7.30 -1.37 13.79
C VAL A 33 -8.11 -2.09 12.71
N GLU A 34 -7.40 -2.80 11.83
CA GLU A 34 -7.96 -3.75 10.88
C GLU A 34 -7.36 -5.13 11.17
N ASP A 35 -8.21 -6.11 11.46
CA ASP A 35 -7.75 -7.46 11.79
C ASP A 35 -7.10 -8.17 10.59
N LYS A 36 -7.47 -7.77 9.36
CA LYS A 36 -7.00 -8.35 8.10
C LYS A 36 -6.92 -7.30 7.01
N THR A 37 -5.71 -6.99 6.59
CA THR A 37 -5.40 -6.12 5.45
C THR A 37 -4.45 -6.85 4.52
N VAL A 38 -4.72 -6.79 3.21
CA VAL A 38 -3.86 -7.40 2.18
C VAL A 38 -2.78 -6.41 1.78
N PHE A 39 -1.54 -6.75 2.09
CA PHE A 39 -0.35 -6.03 1.64
C PHE A 39 0.24 -6.75 0.43
N MET A 40 0.65 -5.98 -0.56
CA MET A 40 1.42 -6.50 -1.67
C MET A 40 2.90 -6.44 -1.31
N VAL A 41 3.65 -7.48 -1.64
CA VAL A 41 5.06 -7.60 -1.25
C VAL A 41 5.96 -7.17 -2.40
N THR A 42 6.81 -6.18 -2.14
CA THR A 42 7.84 -5.68 -3.05
C THR A 42 9.07 -5.22 -2.27
N ASP A 43 10.18 -5.00 -2.96
CA ASP A 43 11.34 -4.33 -2.39
C ASP A 43 11.03 -2.84 -2.20
N LEU A 44 11.05 -2.39 -0.94
CA LEU A 44 10.81 -1.01 -0.52
C LEU A 44 12.11 -0.29 -0.14
N SER A 45 13.27 -0.90 -0.41
CA SER A 45 14.58 -0.40 0.00
C SER A 45 14.64 -0.21 1.53
N SER A 46 14.64 1.05 2.00
CA SER A 46 14.75 1.38 3.43
C SER A 46 13.40 1.45 4.16
N ASP A 47 12.30 1.49 3.43
CA ASP A 47 10.96 1.60 4.04
C ASP A 47 10.42 0.20 4.41
N GLU A 48 9.70 0.11 5.51
CA GLU A 48 9.11 -1.15 5.97
C GLU A 48 7.75 -1.42 5.33
N VAL A 49 6.89 -0.39 5.23
CA VAL A 49 5.53 -0.46 4.69
C VAL A 49 5.17 0.88 4.04
N ILE A 50 4.56 0.84 2.86
CA ILE A 50 3.91 1.99 2.23
C ILE A 50 2.39 1.79 2.29
N ILE A 51 1.68 2.79 2.81
CA ILE A 51 0.21 2.86 2.77
C ILE A 51 -0.20 3.78 1.61
N GLY A 52 -1.00 3.25 0.69
CA GLY A 52 -1.43 3.99 -0.50
C GLY A 52 -2.39 5.14 -0.16
N ILE A 53 -2.41 6.15 -1.03
CA ILE A 53 -3.29 7.32 -0.87
C ILE A 53 -4.78 6.96 -0.90
N ASP A 54 -5.15 5.90 -1.62
CA ASP A 54 -6.54 5.40 -1.65
C ASP A 54 -6.99 4.88 -0.28
N TRP A 55 -6.09 4.20 0.46
CA TRP A 55 -6.37 3.77 1.83
C TRP A 55 -6.55 5.00 2.73
N LEU A 56 -5.71 6.03 2.58
CA LEU A 56 -5.79 7.26 3.36
C LEU A 56 -7.11 8.02 3.08
N ARG A 57 -7.49 8.18 1.81
CA ARG A 57 -8.74 8.84 1.41
C ARG A 57 -9.99 8.09 1.89
N TYR A 58 -9.95 6.76 1.88
CA TYR A 58 -11.07 5.95 2.36
C TYR A 58 -11.25 6.07 3.88
N HIS A 59 -10.16 6.06 4.64
CA HIS A 59 -10.21 6.07 6.11
C HIS A 59 -10.19 7.48 6.74
N ASN A 60 -9.76 8.49 5.99
CA ASN A 60 -9.75 9.88 6.41
C ASN A 60 -10.29 10.80 5.29
N PRO A 61 -11.61 10.73 5.01
CA PRO A 61 -12.20 11.44 3.87
C PRO A 61 -12.16 12.97 4.01
N ASP A 62 -12.03 13.48 5.23
CA ASP A 62 -12.03 14.92 5.53
C ASP A 62 -10.64 15.56 5.44
N SER A 63 -9.57 14.77 5.33
CA SER A 63 -8.25 15.30 5.01
C SER A 63 -8.15 15.55 3.51
N GLU A 64 -8.63 16.71 3.06
CA GLU A 64 -8.22 17.25 1.78
C GLU A 64 -6.70 17.43 1.78
N VAL A 65 -6.02 16.63 0.97
CA VAL A 65 -4.66 16.91 0.52
C VAL A 65 -4.82 17.46 -0.89
N ASP A 66 -4.83 18.80 -0.99
CA ASP A 66 -4.70 19.56 -2.25
C ASP A 66 -3.39 19.20 -2.97
#